data_AF-A0A1V5RVR2-F1
#
_entry.id   AF-A0A1V5RVR2-F1
#
_cell.length_a   1.000
_cell.length_b   1.000
_cell.length_c   1.000
_cell.angle_alpha   90.00
_cell.angle_beta   90.00
_cell.angle_gamma   90.00
#
_symmetry.space_group_name_H-M   'P 1'
#
loop_
_entity.id
_entity.type
_entity.pdbx_description
1 polymer ?
#
loop_
_entity_poly.entity_id
_entity_poly.type
_entity_poly.pdbx_seq_one_letter_code
_entity_poly.pdbx_strand_id
1 'polypeptide(L)'
;MPQARGLRAAALLSALVFILTKLLLLPHNLAALQYLTIVVSPDATSTTLTMLPPAHARSDLLLAKLALQEGRYDSALAAVLPAAQQGDRLAGRLAGEVYWSLGQDNEAAAVWGQYSDLDSLSNAGEAKLAANQPEQALTYLQMASQIDDERVALSLASSLNASGKIDEAEAVLENALGRHQRSPRRTSWFYQLVSIQRDKEDWSGAKSTIASWQSEFPSDMNALIQEGWLHYDRDGNPEGAMRVFQQVINTASQDSIGYLNMAHLRSLQNQFLDAESYYALAASLDAQIPQSWMLERANNLVAAGELDRALGLFADMLQKYPSFAYGYYAQAWAYHLSGQPIKALEAMETALQTMNAKQWHYLRAGRIAEEAGEHEKATAFYEKALSIDPENSEVQAALQRVAENTP
;
A
#
# COMPACT_ATOMS: atom_id res chain seq x y z
N MET A 1 27.30 67.62 -23.22
CA MET A 1 27.59 66.43 -22.38
C MET A 1 27.02 65.08 -22.90
N PRO A 2 27.21 64.65 -24.17
CA PRO A 2 26.88 63.26 -24.57
C PRO A 2 28.09 62.31 -24.60
N GLN A 3 29.29 62.80 -24.95
CA GLN A 3 30.48 61.96 -25.16
C GLN A 3 31.03 61.31 -23.87
N ALA A 4 30.91 61.98 -22.71
CA ALA A 4 31.35 61.42 -21.42
C ALA A 4 30.45 60.30 -20.88
N ARG A 5 29.18 60.21 -21.33
CA ARG A 5 28.25 59.13 -20.95
C ARG A 5 28.48 57.86 -21.79
N GLY A 6 28.82 58.00 -23.07
CA GLY A 6 29.15 56.86 -23.95
C GLY A 6 30.42 56.11 -23.52
N LEU A 7 31.47 56.84 -23.11
CA LEU A 7 32.73 56.24 -22.61
C LEU A 7 32.56 55.49 -21.27
N ARG A 8 31.69 55.99 -20.38
CA ARG A 8 31.36 55.28 -19.12
C ARG A 8 30.50 54.04 -19.33
N ALA A 9 29.55 54.08 -20.28
CA ALA A 9 28.74 52.93 -20.64
C ALA A 9 29.57 51.82 -21.31
N ALA A 10 30.49 52.18 -22.21
CA ALA A 10 31.39 51.23 -22.86
C ALA A 10 32.37 50.57 -21.87
N ALA A 11 32.90 51.33 -20.91
CA ALA A 11 33.76 50.82 -19.84
C ALA A 11 33.00 49.90 -18.86
N LEU A 12 31.74 50.22 -18.54
CA LEU A 12 30.86 49.35 -17.75
C LEU A 12 30.50 48.06 -18.48
N LEU A 13 30.23 48.12 -19.80
CA LEU A 13 29.92 46.93 -20.60
C LEU A 13 31.14 46.02 -20.74
N SER A 14 32.33 46.58 -20.95
CA SER A 14 33.56 45.79 -21.02
C SER A 14 33.99 45.23 -19.66
N ALA A 15 33.74 45.94 -18.55
CA ALA A 15 33.89 45.40 -17.21
C ALA A 15 32.86 44.29 -16.92
N LEU A 16 31.62 44.43 -17.36
CA LEU A 16 30.57 43.41 -17.21
C LEU A 16 30.88 42.16 -18.05
N VAL A 17 31.35 42.33 -19.29
CA VAL A 17 31.79 41.24 -20.16
C VAL A 17 33.05 40.58 -19.60
N PHE A 18 33.98 41.33 -19.02
CA PHE A 18 35.17 40.80 -18.34
C PHE A 18 34.83 40.04 -17.05
N ILE A 19 33.85 40.53 -16.28
CA ILE A 19 33.32 39.86 -15.09
C ILE A 19 32.55 38.60 -15.47
N LEU A 20 31.71 38.64 -16.51
CA LEU A 20 30.96 37.49 -17.03
C LEU A 20 31.88 36.45 -17.66
N THR A 21 32.90 36.86 -18.43
CA THR A 21 33.92 35.93 -18.94
C THR A 21 34.78 35.37 -17.81
N LYS A 22 35.15 36.14 -16.79
CA LYS A 22 35.83 35.59 -15.60
C LYS A 22 34.95 34.69 -14.74
N LEU A 23 33.65 34.97 -14.62
CA LEU A 23 32.66 34.11 -13.97
C LEU A 23 32.49 32.81 -14.77
N LEU A 24 32.40 32.87 -16.09
CA LEU A 24 32.34 31.69 -16.97
C LEU A 24 33.67 30.90 -17.01
N LEU A 25 34.80 31.57 -16.83
CA LEU A 25 36.16 30.99 -16.77
C LEU A 25 36.56 30.52 -15.38
N LEU A 26 35.70 30.70 -14.36
CA LEU A 26 35.89 29.95 -13.12
C LEU A 26 35.76 28.47 -13.47
N PRO A 27 36.76 27.63 -13.15
CA PRO A 27 36.74 26.20 -13.50
C PRO A 27 35.45 25.51 -13.08
N HIS A 28 34.89 25.97 -11.96
CA HIS A 28 33.64 25.54 -11.34
C HIS A 28 32.39 25.77 -12.23
N ASN A 29 32.33 26.90 -12.94
CA ASN A 29 31.18 27.23 -13.79
C ASN A 29 31.28 26.54 -15.16
N LEU A 30 32.50 26.35 -15.67
CA LEU A 30 32.76 25.63 -16.92
C LEU A 30 32.49 24.13 -16.76
N ALA A 31 32.88 23.54 -15.63
CA ALA A 31 32.53 22.16 -15.29
C ALA A 31 31.01 21.98 -15.08
N ALA A 32 30.34 22.91 -14.38
CA ALA A 32 28.88 22.88 -14.21
C ALA A 32 28.11 23.05 -15.54
N LEU A 33 28.62 23.83 -16.49
CA LEU A 33 28.05 24.00 -17.83
C LEU A 33 28.29 22.78 -18.73
N GLN A 34 29.51 22.22 -18.76
CA GLN A 34 29.81 20.97 -19.47
C GLN A 34 28.96 19.82 -18.93
N TYR A 35 28.79 19.80 -17.61
CA TYR A 35 27.88 18.91 -16.91
C TYR A 35 26.43 19.11 -17.37
N LEU A 36 25.85 20.32 -17.31
CA LEU A 36 24.50 20.58 -17.81
C LEU A 36 24.30 20.17 -19.28
N THR A 37 25.30 20.36 -20.14
CA THR A 37 25.21 19.92 -21.55
C THR A 37 25.20 18.41 -21.73
N ILE A 38 25.87 17.65 -20.87
CA ILE A 38 25.83 16.18 -20.92
C ILE A 38 24.52 15.67 -20.31
N VAL A 39 24.05 16.27 -19.21
CA VAL A 39 22.83 15.86 -18.50
C VAL A 39 21.55 16.11 -19.29
N VAL A 40 21.54 17.12 -20.15
CA VAL A 40 20.40 17.42 -21.05
C VAL A 40 20.45 16.54 -22.31
N SER A 41 21.49 15.73 -22.50
CA SER A 41 21.56 14.76 -23.60
C SER A 41 20.66 13.55 -23.30
N PRO A 42 19.74 13.17 -24.22
CA PRO A 42 18.87 12.02 -24.03
C PRO A 42 19.62 10.68 -23.89
N ASP A 43 20.87 10.60 -24.36
CA ASP A 43 21.70 9.38 -24.41
C ASP A 43 22.78 9.33 -23.32
N ALA A 44 22.74 10.21 -22.31
CA ALA A 44 23.78 10.28 -21.29
C ALA A 44 23.79 9.05 -20.38
N THR A 45 24.94 8.38 -20.31
CA THR A 45 25.18 7.24 -19.40
C THR A 45 26.22 7.59 -18.34
N SER A 46 26.21 6.87 -17.22
CA SER A 46 27.21 7.03 -16.16
C SER A 46 28.66 6.82 -16.68
N THR A 47 28.83 6.04 -17.75
CA THR A 47 30.11 5.76 -18.43
C THR A 47 30.59 6.89 -19.31
N THR A 48 29.68 7.67 -19.90
CA THR A 48 30.04 8.85 -20.72
C THR A 48 30.44 10.05 -19.87
N LEU A 49 30.06 10.05 -18.58
CA LEU A 49 30.27 11.16 -17.64
C LEU A 49 31.58 11.09 -16.84
N THR A 50 32.28 9.94 -16.85
CA THR A 50 33.56 9.75 -16.14
C THR A 50 34.71 10.60 -16.69
N MET A 51 34.51 11.31 -17.81
CA MET A 51 35.50 12.20 -18.43
C MET A 51 35.50 13.65 -17.89
N LEU A 52 34.71 13.97 -16.86
CA LEU A 52 34.69 15.30 -16.24
C LEU A 52 35.81 15.46 -15.20
N PRO A 53 36.36 16.68 -15.00
CA PRO A 53 37.42 16.90 -14.02
C PRO A 53 36.93 16.56 -12.60
N PRO A 54 37.78 15.92 -11.78
CA PRO A 54 37.39 15.43 -10.46
C PRO A 54 37.10 16.58 -9.49
N ALA A 55 36.20 16.31 -8.52
CA ALA A 55 35.92 17.10 -7.32
C ALA A 55 34.83 18.19 -7.41
N HIS A 56 33.63 17.84 -7.88
CA HIS A 56 32.44 18.60 -7.52
C HIS A 56 31.37 17.70 -6.91
N ALA A 57 31.02 17.92 -5.64
CA ALA A 57 30.08 17.07 -4.90
C ALA A 57 28.73 16.85 -5.64
N ARG A 58 28.29 17.81 -6.47
CA ARG A 58 27.07 17.64 -7.27
C ARG A 58 27.24 16.77 -8.51
N SER A 59 28.43 16.72 -9.12
CA SER A 59 28.66 15.83 -10.27
C SER A 59 28.67 14.37 -9.85
N ASP A 60 29.26 14.08 -8.68
CA ASP A 60 29.35 12.73 -8.15
C ASP A 60 27.97 12.18 -7.75
N LEU A 61 27.11 13.04 -7.19
CA LEU A 61 25.71 12.72 -6.92
C LEU A 61 24.95 12.30 -8.18
N LEU A 62 25.12 13.01 -9.29
CA LEU A 62 24.40 12.63 -10.50
C LEU A 62 25.01 11.41 -11.18
N LEU A 63 26.34 11.30 -11.19
CA LEU A 63 27.01 10.10 -11.67
C LEU A 63 26.47 8.86 -10.96
N ALA A 64 26.31 8.94 -9.63
CA ALA A 64 25.72 7.88 -8.85
C ALA A 64 24.24 7.63 -9.15
N LYS A 65 23.43 8.67 -9.37
CA LYS A 65 22.02 8.50 -9.79
C LYS A 65 21.91 7.77 -11.12
N LEU A 66 22.73 8.14 -12.10
CA LEU A 66 22.74 7.48 -13.41
C LEU A 66 23.27 6.06 -13.31
N ALA A 67 24.35 5.84 -12.55
CA ALA A 67 24.86 4.50 -12.29
C ALA A 67 23.80 3.61 -11.60
N LEU A 68 23.05 4.16 -10.65
CA LEU A 68 21.95 3.47 -9.99
C LEU A 68 20.83 3.09 -10.98
N GLN A 69 20.41 4.01 -11.84
CA GLN A 69 19.41 3.75 -12.89
C GLN A 69 19.84 2.64 -13.86
N GLU A 70 21.15 2.51 -14.09
CA GLU A 70 21.73 1.48 -14.94
C GLU A 70 22.04 0.17 -14.19
N GLY A 71 21.72 0.07 -12.90
CA GLY A 71 22.02 -1.10 -12.07
C GLY A 71 23.50 -1.27 -11.72
N ARG A 72 24.33 -0.23 -11.91
CA ARG A 72 25.76 -0.22 -11.60
C ARG A 72 26.03 0.23 -10.17
N TYR A 73 25.58 -0.57 -9.21
CA TYR A 73 25.60 -0.24 -7.79
C TYR A 73 26.99 0.06 -7.23
N ASP A 74 28.02 -0.72 -7.59
CA ASP A 74 29.40 -0.48 -7.14
C ASP A 74 29.92 0.89 -7.60
N SER A 75 29.61 1.26 -8.85
CA SER A 75 29.98 2.57 -9.40
C SER A 75 29.20 3.70 -8.72
N ALA A 76 27.93 3.46 -8.41
CA ALA A 76 27.11 4.43 -7.69
C ALA A 76 27.66 4.68 -6.28
N LEU A 77 27.92 3.61 -5.50
CA LEU A 77 28.50 3.72 -4.16
C LEU A 77 29.88 4.39 -4.17
N ALA A 78 30.76 4.01 -5.11
CA ALA A 78 32.09 4.61 -5.22
C ALA A 78 32.02 6.13 -5.42
N ALA A 79 31.00 6.63 -6.12
CA ALA A 79 30.81 8.05 -6.35
C ALA A 79 30.25 8.80 -5.12
N VAL A 80 29.38 8.19 -4.30
CA VAL A 80 28.71 8.90 -3.18
C VAL A 80 29.32 8.67 -1.81
N LEU A 81 29.93 7.50 -1.56
CA LEU A 81 30.46 7.16 -0.24
C LEU A 81 31.50 8.16 0.29
N PRO A 82 32.45 8.68 -0.51
CA PRO A 82 33.41 9.66 -0.01
C PRO A 82 32.74 10.94 0.50
N ALA A 83 31.76 11.46 -0.23
CA ALA A 83 31.01 12.66 0.17
C ALA A 83 30.09 12.40 1.36
N ALA A 84 29.44 11.23 1.39
CA ALA A 84 28.64 10.79 2.53
C ALA A 84 29.49 10.71 3.81
N GLN A 85 30.66 10.05 3.76
CA GLN A 85 31.58 9.96 4.90
C GLN A 85 32.06 11.33 5.42
N GLN A 86 32.05 12.36 4.57
CA GLN A 86 32.35 13.75 4.94
C GLN A 86 31.12 14.53 5.45
N GLY A 87 29.96 13.90 5.55
CA GLY A 87 28.73 14.48 6.10
C GLY A 87 27.77 15.09 5.07
N ASP A 88 27.97 14.86 3.76
CA ASP A 88 27.01 15.31 2.75
C ASP A 88 25.72 14.47 2.83
N ARG A 89 24.65 15.12 3.29
CA ARG A 89 23.33 14.48 3.48
C ARG A 89 22.73 13.94 2.19
N LEU A 90 22.93 14.60 1.05
CA LEU A 90 22.38 14.15 -0.22
C LEU A 90 23.15 12.94 -0.74
N ALA A 91 24.46 12.91 -0.50
CA ALA A 91 25.28 11.74 -0.81
C ALA A 91 24.92 10.57 0.09
N GLY A 92 24.68 10.83 1.38
CA GLY A 92 24.15 9.85 2.33
C GLY A 92 22.79 9.28 1.90
N ARG A 93 21.82 10.14 1.56
CA ARG A 93 20.52 9.71 1.04
C ARG A 93 20.66 8.78 -0.16
N LEU A 94 21.44 9.19 -1.16
CA LEU A 94 21.65 8.41 -2.38
C LEU A 94 22.41 7.10 -2.11
N ALA A 95 23.38 7.09 -1.19
CA ALA A 95 24.05 5.86 -0.78
C ALA A 95 23.07 4.86 -0.16
N GLY A 96 22.14 5.32 0.68
CA GLY A 96 21.08 4.46 1.22
C GLY A 96 20.11 3.94 0.15
N GLU A 97 19.77 4.75 -0.86
CA GLU A 97 18.95 4.31 -2.01
C GLU A 97 19.64 3.19 -2.81
N VAL A 98 20.96 3.28 -2.97
CA VAL A 98 21.76 2.24 -3.62
C VAL A 98 21.75 0.96 -2.77
N TYR A 99 21.94 1.06 -1.45
CA TYR A 99 21.88 -0.10 -0.56
C TYR A 99 20.51 -0.78 -0.54
N TRP A 100 19.42 -0.01 -0.53
CA TRP A 100 18.08 -0.58 -0.68
C TRP A 100 17.96 -1.35 -1.98
N SER A 101 18.40 -0.75 -3.10
CA SER A 101 18.29 -1.38 -4.42
C SER A 101 19.08 -2.69 -4.54
N LEU A 102 20.11 -2.86 -3.71
CA LEU A 102 20.87 -4.09 -3.53
C LEU A 102 20.19 -5.13 -2.60
N GLY A 103 19.09 -4.78 -1.94
CA GLY A 103 18.45 -5.60 -0.90
C GLY A 103 19.21 -5.60 0.44
N GLN A 104 20.11 -4.64 0.64
CA GLN A 104 20.92 -4.50 1.85
C GLN A 104 20.19 -3.58 2.84
N ASP A 105 19.14 -4.12 3.46
CA ASP A 105 18.18 -3.32 4.23
C ASP A 105 18.82 -2.66 5.47
N ASN A 106 19.72 -3.36 6.16
CA ASN A 106 20.39 -2.86 7.36
C ASN A 106 21.33 -1.69 7.03
N GLU A 107 22.08 -1.80 5.95
CA GLU A 107 23.00 -0.77 5.46
C GLU A 107 22.22 0.47 5.00
N ALA A 108 21.13 0.26 4.26
CA ALA A 108 20.25 1.35 3.83
C ALA A 108 19.68 2.11 5.03
N ALA A 109 19.11 1.38 6.00
CA ALA A 109 18.54 1.96 7.20
C ALA A 109 19.60 2.68 8.05
N ALA A 110 20.78 2.07 8.24
CA ALA A 110 21.89 2.65 8.98
C ALA A 110 22.33 4.01 8.39
N VAL A 111 22.52 4.05 7.07
CA VAL A 111 22.91 5.27 6.37
C VAL A 111 21.84 6.34 6.52
N TRP A 112 20.57 6.03 6.24
CA TRP A 112 19.50 7.03 6.35
C TRP A 112 19.24 7.49 7.79
N GLY A 113 19.35 6.60 8.76
CA GLY A 113 19.26 6.95 10.18
C GLY A 113 20.35 7.93 10.62
N GLN A 114 21.59 7.75 10.14
CA GLN A 114 22.70 8.67 10.41
C GLN A 114 22.39 10.11 9.99
N TYR A 115 21.65 10.29 8.89
CA TYR A 115 21.28 11.62 8.37
C TYR A 115 19.88 12.08 8.80
N SER A 116 19.22 11.31 9.67
CA SER A 116 17.83 11.53 10.08
C SER A 116 16.87 11.67 8.89
N ASP A 117 17.08 10.86 7.84
CA ASP A 117 16.29 10.91 6.61
C ASP A 117 14.97 10.15 6.77
N LEU A 118 14.04 10.79 7.47
CA LEU A 118 12.76 10.22 7.86
C LEU A 118 11.92 9.75 6.66
N ASP A 119 11.94 10.50 5.55
CA ASP A 119 11.16 10.16 4.35
C ASP A 119 11.65 8.85 3.73
N SER A 120 12.95 8.69 3.58
CA SER A 120 13.53 7.46 3.02
C SER A 120 13.25 6.27 3.93
N LEU A 121 13.39 6.42 5.25
CA LEU A 121 13.09 5.37 6.22
C LEU A 121 11.59 5.01 6.26
N SER A 122 10.68 5.99 6.32
CA SER A 122 9.24 5.70 6.38
C SER A 122 8.75 5.06 5.10
N ASN A 123 9.18 5.56 3.94
CA ASN A 123 8.81 5.00 2.64
C ASN A 123 9.36 3.57 2.48
N ALA A 124 10.53 3.26 3.04
CA ALA A 124 11.07 1.91 3.12
C ALA A 124 10.20 0.97 3.92
N GLY A 125 9.88 1.38 5.14
CA GLY A 125 9.01 0.61 6.02
C GLY A 125 7.68 0.29 5.36
N GLU A 126 7.04 1.31 4.79
CA GLU A 126 5.75 1.16 4.11
C GLU A 126 5.83 0.31 2.84
N ALA A 127 6.88 0.44 2.04
CA ALA A 127 7.10 -0.40 0.86
C ALA A 127 7.28 -1.89 1.24
N LYS A 128 8.03 -2.16 2.31
CA LYS A 128 8.21 -3.54 2.84
C LYS A 128 6.92 -4.10 3.41
N LEU A 129 6.11 -3.28 4.09
CA LEU A 129 4.77 -3.69 4.53
C LEU A 129 3.86 -4.02 3.35
N ALA A 130 3.84 -3.19 2.31
CA ALA A 130 3.08 -3.45 1.09
C ALA A 130 3.55 -4.73 0.37
N ALA A 131 4.83 -5.06 0.48
CA ALA A 131 5.40 -6.33 0.01
C ALA A 131 5.17 -7.53 0.95
N ASN A 132 4.41 -7.35 2.03
CA ASN A 132 4.16 -8.37 3.07
C ASN A 132 5.46 -8.89 3.72
N GLN A 133 6.41 -7.98 3.98
CA GLN A 133 7.70 -8.24 4.62
C GLN A 133 7.80 -7.46 5.95
N PRO A 134 6.97 -7.78 6.96
CA PRO A 134 6.88 -6.98 8.19
C PRO A 134 8.18 -6.95 9.00
N GLU A 135 8.96 -8.03 9.07
CA GLU A 135 10.25 -8.01 9.79
C GLU A 135 11.27 -7.06 9.14
N GLN A 136 11.30 -6.98 7.80
CA GLN A 136 12.19 -6.03 7.11
C GLN A 136 11.70 -4.59 7.26
N ALA A 137 10.38 -4.38 7.32
CA ALA A 137 9.81 -3.07 7.58
C ALA A 137 10.22 -2.53 8.97
N LEU A 138 10.32 -3.40 9.98
CA LEU A 138 10.75 -3.01 11.33
C LEU A 138 12.14 -2.37 11.34
N THR A 139 13.09 -2.88 10.55
CA THR A 139 14.45 -2.32 10.45
C THR A 139 14.42 -0.81 10.17
N TYR A 140 13.54 -0.37 9.27
CA TYR A 140 13.42 1.03 8.90
C TYR A 140 12.53 1.82 9.85
N LEU A 141 11.38 1.27 10.23
CA LEU A 141 10.37 1.96 11.02
C LEU A 141 10.84 2.22 12.46
N GLN A 142 11.64 1.31 13.04
CA GLN A 142 12.26 1.52 14.35
C GLN A 142 13.23 2.69 14.33
N MET A 143 14.05 2.82 13.27
CA MET A 143 14.95 3.96 13.11
C MET A 143 14.19 5.26 12.85
N ALA A 144 13.16 5.21 12.00
CA ALA A 144 12.28 6.36 11.73
C ALA A 144 11.60 6.87 13.01
N SER A 145 11.17 5.95 13.88
CA SER A 145 10.51 6.29 15.15
C SER A 145 11.43 6.99 16.16
N GLN A 146 12.76 6.85 16.03
CA GLN A 146 13.69 7.63 16.84
C GLN A 146 13.79 9.10 16.39
N ILE A 147 13.37 9.39 15.16
CA ILE A 147 13.40 10.73 14.57
C ILE A 147 12.04 11.43 14.75
N ASP A 148 10.95 10.74 14.41
CA ASP A 148 9.58 11.25 14.50
C ASP A 148 8.63 10.07 14.77
N ASP A 149 8.33 9.84 16.05
CA ASP A 149 7.46 8.77 16.52
C ASP A 149 5.98 9.05 16.17
N GLU A 150 5.55 10.32 16.13
CA GLU A 150 4.19 10.70 15.71
C GLU A 150 3.91 10.21 14.28
N ARG A 151 4.81 10.49 13.33
CA ARG A 151 4.52 10.22 11.92
C ARG A 151 4.44 8.73 11.60
N VAL A 152 5.25 7.91 12.25
CA VAL A 152 5.41 6.49 11.90
C VAL A 152 4.72 5.50 12.85
N ALA A 153 4.14 5.97 13.97
CA ALA A 153 3.52 5.11 14.98
C ALA A 153 2.55 4.07 14.38
N LEU A 154 1.72 4.48 13.41
CA LEU A 154 0.76 3.57 12.77
C LEU A 154 1.47 2.46 11.99
N SER A 155 2.37 2.83 11.08
CA SER A 155 3.12 1.87 10.25
C SER A 155 3.98 0.94 11.12
N LEU A 156 4.62 1.47 12.18
CA LEU A 156 5.40 0.67 13.13
C LEU A 156 4.52 -0.33 13.88
N ALA A 157 3.37 0.10 14.42
CA ALA A 157 2.42 -0.78 15.09
C ALA A 157 1.87 -1.86 14.14
N SER A 158 1.51 -1.51 12.90
CA SER A 158 1.10 -2.49 11.89
C SER A 158 2.18 -3.52 11.60
N SER A 159 3.45 -3.09 11.52
CA SER A 159 4.60 -3.97 11.31
C SER A 159 4.81 -4.93 12.47
N LEU A 160 4.76 -4.42 13.72
CA LEU A 160 4.89 -5.23 14.93
C LEU A 160 3.76 -6.25 15.04
N ASN A 161 2.51 -5.84 14.77
CA ASN A 161 1.35 -6.72 14.80
C ASN A 161 1.46 -7.85 13.75
N ALA A 162 1.83 -7.53 12.51
CA ALA A 162 2.03 -8.51 11.45
C ALA A 162 3.21 -9.47 11.73
N SER A 163 4.16 -9.04 12.55
CA SER A 163 5.27 -9.85 13.08
C SER A 163 4.91 -10.67 14.33
N GLY A 164 3.66 -10.61 14.80
CA GLY A 164 3.20 -11.31 16.02
C GLY A 164 3.66 -10.66 17.33
N LYS A 165 4.26 -9.47 17.28
CA LYS A 165 4.70 -8.67 18.44
C LYS A 165 3.56 -7.77 18.90
N ILE A 166 2.44 -8.39 19.28
CA ILE A 166 1.15 -7.72 19.51
C ILE A 166 1.24 -6.71 20.67
N ASP A 167 1.85 -7.10 21.79
CA ASP A 167 2.00 -6.22 22.97
C ASP A 167 2.88 -4.99 22.66
N GLU A 168 3.92 -5.16 21.84
CA GLU A 168 4.76 -4.04 21.41
C GLU A 168 3.99 -3.10 20.48
N ALA A 169 3.18 -3.64 19.57
CA ALA A 169 2.34 -2.85 18.66
C ALA A 169 1.33 -1.99 19.43
N GLU A 170 0.69 -2.56 20.44
CA GLU A 170 -0.20 -1.84 21.35
C GLU A 170 0.53 -0.72 22.09
N ALA A 171 1.68 -1.03 22.71
CA ALA A 171 2.45 -0.07 23.48
C ALA A 171 2.90 1.14 22.63
N VAL A 172 3.23 0.93 21.35
CA VAL A 172 3.54 2.02 20.40
C VAL A 172 2.36 2.98 20.23
N LEU A 173 1.14 2.46 20.06
CA LEU A 173 -0.05 3.28 19.85
C LEU A 173 -0.49 3.98 21.14
N GLU A 174 -0.44 3.29 22.29
CA GLU A 174 -0.71 3.91 23.59
C GLU A 174 0.28 5.06 23.89
N ASN A 175 1.56 4.85 23.60
CA ASN A 175 2.59 5.88 23.76
C ASN A 175 2.33 7.09 22.85
N ALA A 176 2.00 6.85 21.58
CA ALA A 176 1.65 7.90 20.62
C ALA A 176 0.41 8.69 21.08
N LEU A 177 -0.63 7.99 21.53
CA LEU A 177 -1.84 8.62 22.08
C LEU A 177 -1.57 9.41 23.36
N GLY A 178 -0.64 8.98 24.20
CA GLY A 178 -0.25 9.70 25.42
C GLY A 178 0.56 10.97 25.14
N ARG A 179 1.52 10.91 24.21
CA ARG A 179 2.48 11.99 23.94
C ARG A 179 1.96 13.03 22.96
N HIS A 180 1.21 12.63 21.96
CA HIS A 180 0.85 13.48 20.81
C HIS A 180 -0.63 13.85 20.82
N GLN A 181 -1.06 14.59 21.84
CA GLN A 181 -2.46 14.98 22.07
C GLN A 181 -3.09 15.86 20.98
N ARG A 182 -2.27 16.47 20.12
CA ARG A 182 -2.73 17.35 19.04
C ARG A 182 -2.49 16.77 17.64
N SER A 183 -2.04 15.51 17.57
CA SER A 183 -1.75 14.89 16.29
C SER A 183 -3.04 14.75 15.47
N PRO A 184 -3.00 15.03 14.15
CA PRO A 184 -4.13 14.74 13.28
C PRO A 184 -4.33 13.23 13.05
N ARG A 185 -3.41 12.37 13.51
CA ARG A 185 -3.42 10.92 13.27
C ARG A 185 -4.09 10.10 14.37
N ARG A 186 -4.57 10.77 15.43
CA ARG A 186 -5.08 10.12 16.64
C ARG A 186 -6.26 9.19 16.38
N THR A 187 -7.19 9.56 15.51
CA THR A 187 -8.33 8.70 15.13
C THR A 187 -7.86 7.40 14.47
N SER A 188 -6.83 7.47 13.63
CA SER A 188 -6.21 6.27 13.04
C SER A 188 -5.51 5.40 14.09
N TRP A 189 -4.86 6.00 15.09
CA TRP A 189 -4.25 5.25 16.20
C TRP A 189 -5.30 4.60 17.09
N PHE A 190 -6.38 5.30 17.44
CA PHE A 190 -7.50 4.74 18.18
C PHE A 190 -8.11 3.55 17.42
N TYR A 191 -8.37 3.70 16.12
CA TYR A 191 -8.89 2.62 15.30
C TYR A 191 -7.97 1.38 15.35
N GLN A 192 -6.68 1.58 15.09
CA GLN A 192 -5.72 0.46 15.06
C GLN A 192 -5.55 -0.18 16.45
N LEU A 193 -5.54 0.62 17.51
CA LEU A 193 -5.42 0.15 18.89
C LEU A 193 -6.64 -0.71 19.28
N VAL A 194 -7.85 -0.25 18.96
CA VAL A 194 -9.08 -1.03 19.20
C VAL A 194 -9.06 -2.33 18.41
N SER A 195 -8.59 -2.32 17.16
CA SER A 195 -8.45 -3.55 16.35
C SER A 195 -7.51 -4.54 17.04
N ILE A 196 -6.30 -4.10 17.43
CA ILE A 196 -5.31 -4.94 18.12
C ILE A 196 -5.88 -5.49 19.43
N GLN A 197 -6.59 -4.66 20.21
CA GLN A 197 -7.19 -5.06 21.47
C GLN A 197 -8.32 -6.09 21.28
N ARG A 198 -9.13 -5.96 20.22
CA ARG A 198 -10.15 -6.97 19.85
C ARG A 198 -9.51 -8.28 19.40
N ASP A 199 -8.49 -8.22 18.54
CA ASP A 199 -7.80 -9.40 18.01
C ASP A 199 -7.13 -10.23 19.13
N LYS A 200 -6.65 -9.58 20.20
CA LYS A 200 -6.09 -10.24 21.39
C LYS A 200 -7.13 -10.55 22.48
N GLU A 201 -8.42 -10.31 22.22
CA GLU A 201 -9.54 -10.50 23.16
C GLU A 201 -9.47 -9.64 24.44
N ASP A 202 -8.76 -8.51 24.44
CA ASP A 202 -8.80 -7.53 25.54
C ASP A 202 -9.98 -6.57 25.36
N TRP A 203 -11.15 -7.12 25.67
CA TRP A 203 -12.41 -6.41 25.59
C TRP A 203 -12.48 -5.20 26.53
N SER A 204 -11.74 -5.24 27.63
CA SER A 204 -11.72 -4.17 28.63
C SER A 204 -10.90 -2.97 28.14
N GLY A 205 -9.73 -3.22 27.56
CA GLY A 205 -8.90 -2.25 26.88
C GLY A 205 -9.64 -1.64 25.71
N ALA A 206 -10.18 -2.46 24.81
CA ALA A 206 -10.95 -1.99 23.65
C ALA A 206 -12.09 -1.04 24.05
N LYS A 207 -12.86 -1.40 25.08
CA LYS A 207 -13.94 -0.55 25.60
C LYS A 207 -13.43 0.79 26.15
N SER A 208 -12.32 0.77 26.90
CA SER A 208 -11.70 1.98 27.45
C SER A 208 -11.17 2.91 26.35
N THR A 209 -10.52 2.32 25.35
CA THR A 209 -9.99 3.03 24.17
C THR A 209 -11.12 3.67 23.37
N ILE A 210 -12.21 2.94 23.11
CA ILE A 210 -13.40 3.47 22.42
C ILE A 210 -14.01 4.63 23.20
N ALA A 211 -14.18 4.50 24.53
CA ALA A 211 -14.72 5.58 25.36
C ALA A 211 -13.84 6.85 25.32
N SER A 212 -12.52 6.67 25.31
CA SER A 212 -11.55 7.77 25.17
C SER A 212 -11.67 8.43 23.78
N TRP A 213 -11.77 7.62 22.72
CA TRP A 213 -11.98 8.10 21.36
C TRP A 213 -13.28 8.91 21.25
N GLN A 214 -14.42 8.39 21.72
CA GLN A 214 -15.70 9.10 21.71
C GLN A 214 -15.67 10.41 22.51
N SER A 215 -14.94 10.44 23.63
CA SER A 215 -14.78 11.66 24.42
C SER A 215 -13.95 12.72 23.70
N GLU A 216 -12.93 12.31 22.94
CA GLU A 216 -12.03 13.23 22.24
C GLU A 216 -12.63 13.69 20.89
N PHE A 217 -13.27 12.78 20.18
CA PHE A 217 -13.85 12.99 18.85
C PHE A 217 -15.34 12.58 18.82
N PRO A 218 -16.23 13.32 19.50
CA PRO A 218 -17.65 12.93 19.65
C PRO A 218 -18.45 12.90 18.34
N SER A 219 -17.95 13.56 17.28
CA SER A 219 -18.56 13.53 15.95
C SER A 219 -18.02 12.41 15.06
N ASP A 220 -17.01 11.67 15.50
CA ASP A 220 -16.42 10.58 14.72
C ASP A 220 -17.25 9.30 14.92
N MET A 221 -18.10 9.00 13.94
CA MET A 221 -18.98 7.84 13.98
C MET A 221 -18.22 6.51 13.99
N ASN A 222 -16.95 6.48 13.59
CA ASN A 222 -16.14 5.26 13.62
C ASN A 222 -16.00 4.72 15.04
N ALA A 223 -15.93 5.58 16.06
CA ALA A 223 -15.85 5.15 17.44
C ALA A 223 -17.13 4.41 17.89
N LEU A 224 -18.31 4.90 17.48
CA LEU A 224 -19.59 4.20 17.70
C LEU A 224 -19.67 2.91 16.90
N ILE A 225 -19.17 2.89 15.66
CA ILE A 225 -19.12 1.67 14.85
C ILE A 225 -18.26 0.60 15.55
N GLN A 226 -17.09 0.97 16.08
CA GLN A 226 -16.26 0.05 16.85
C GLN A 226 -16.96 -0.44 18.13
N GLU A 227 -17.75 0.40 18.80
CA GLU A 227 -18.57 -0.02 19.94
C GLU A 227 -19.63 -1.07 19.52
N GLY A 228 -20.27 -0.85 18.37
CA GLY A 228 -21.22 -1.81 17.81
C GLY A 228 -20.58 -3.16 17.53
N TRP A 229 -19.41 -3.18 16.88
CA TRP A 229 -18.66 -4.41 16.64
C TRP A 229 -18.16 -5.07 17.93
N LEU A 230 -17.76 -4.29 18.95
CA LEU A 230 -17.36 -4.82 20.24
C LEU A 230 -18.49 -5.60 20.94
N HIS A 231 -19.74 -5.16 20.80
CA HIS A 231 -20.90 -5.90 21.30
C HIS A 231 -21.09 -7.25 20.61
N TYR A 232 -20.88 -7.29 19.30
CA TYR A 232 -21.00 -8.52 18.52
C TYR A 232 -19.87 -9.50 18.86
N ASP A 233 -18.62 -9.06 18.82
CA ASP A 233 -17.45 -9.92 19.01
C ASP A 233 -17.34 -10.52 20.42
N ARG A 234 -17.53 -9.70 21.46
CA ARG A 234 -17.35 -10.13 22.85
C ARG A 234 -18.48 -11.04 23.32
N ASP A 235 -19.71 -10.62 23.06
CA ASP A 235 -20.90 -11.20 23.70
C ASP A 235 -21.70 -12.09 22.74
N GLY A 236 -21.36 -12.12 21.44
CA GLY A 236 -22.26 -12.68 20.42
C GLY A 236 -23.62 -11.98 20.43
N ASN A 237 -23.65 -10.67 20.73
CA ASN A 237 -24.87 -9.89 20.96
C ASN A 237 -25.18 -8.98 19.76
N PRO A 238 -25.79 -9.53 18.68
CA PRO A 238 -26.15 -8.74 17.52
C PRO A 238 -27.19 -7.67 17.84
N GLU A 239 -28.08 -7.85 18.81
CA GLU A 239 -29.06 -6.83 19.20
C GLU A 239 -28.39 -5.60 19.84
N GLY A 240 -27.28 -5.80 20.56
CA GLY A 240 -26.41 -4.73 21.03
C GLY A 240 -25.81 -3.95 19.88
N ALA A 241 -25.16 -4.66 18.95
CA ALA A 241 -24.55 -4.07 17.77
C ALA A 241 -25.56 -3.30 16.90
N MET A 242 -26.73 -3.89 16.65
CA MET A 242 -27.82 -3.26 15.90
C MET A 242 -28.28 -1.95 16.55
N ARG A 243 -28.43 -1.90 17.88
CA ARG A 243 -28.82 -0.66 18.58
C ARG A 243 -27.81 0.46 18.36
N VAL A 244 -26.52 0.13 18.41
CA VAL A 244 -25.45 1.10 18.17
C VAL A 244 -25.41 1.53 16.70
N PHE A 245 -25.51 0.61 15.74
CA PHE A 245 -25.57 0.98 14.32
C PHE A 245 -26.82 1.79 13.97
N GLN A 246 -27.96 1.51 14.62
CA GLN A 246 -29.15 2.34 14.48
C GLN A 246 -28.94 3.75 15.03
N GLN A 247 -28.18 3.90 16.13
CA GLN A 247 -27.79 5.22 16.63
C GLN A 247 -26.91 5.97 15.62
N VAL A 248 -25.96 5.28 14.96
CA VAL A 248 -25.15 5.87 13.88
C VAL A 248 -26.04 6.34 12.73
N ILE A 249 -26.98 5.50 12.26
CA ILE A 249 -27.95 5.85 11.22
C ILE A 249 -28.80 7.06 11.64
N ASN A 250 -29.25 7.14 12.89
CA ASN A 250 -30.07 8.25 13.34
C ASN A 250 -29.28 9.56 13.44
N THR A 251 -27.99 9.49 13.77
CA THR A 251 -27.11 10.65 13.96
C THR A 251 -26.58 11.17 12.62
N ALA A 252 -26.20 10.26 11.72
CA ALA A 252 -25.61 10.54 10.42
C ALA A 252 -26.45 9.89 9.30
N SER A 253 -27.74 10.20 9.24
CA SER A 253 -28.70 9.53 8.32
C SER A 253 -28.43 9.71 6.82
N GLN A 254 -27.59 10.68 6.45
CA GLN A 254 -27.16 10.90 5.06
C GLN A 254 -25.81 10.24 4.76
N ASP A 255 -25.20 9.60 5.76
CA ASP A 255 -23.96 8.86 5.60
C ASP A 255 -24.27 7.38 5.36
N SER A 256 -23.60 6.79 4.38
CA SER A 256 -23.75 5.38 4.01
C SER A 256 -23.22 4.44 5.10
N ILE A 257 -22.29 4.90 5.94
CA ILE A 257 -21.51 4.03 6.83
C ILE A 257 -22.36 3.28 7.87
N GLY A 258 -23.38 3.92 8.44
CA GLY A 258 -24.28 3.25 9.40
C GLY A 258 -25.10 2.13 8.75
N TYR A 259 -25.57 2.37 7.53
CA TYR A 259 -26.29 1.37 6.73
C TYR A 259 -25.38 0.23 6.30
N LEU A 260 -24.14 0.49 5.91
CA LEU A 260 -23.16 -0.54 5.53
C LEU A 260 -22.85 -1.48 6.71
N ASN A 261 -22.62 -0.93 7.91
CA ASN A 261 -22.36 -1.77 9.09
C ASN A 261 -23.60 -2.56 9.53
N MET A 262 -24.80 -1.99 9.41
CA MET A 262 -26.04 -2.73 9.63
C MET A 262 -26.20 -3.87 8.61
N ALA A 263 -25.95 -3.60 7.33
CA ALA A 263 -26.01 -4.59 6.25
C ALA A 263 -25.04 -5.75 6.51
N HIS A 264 -23.79 -5.43 6.86
CA HIS A 264 -22.78 -6.43 7.20
C HIS A 264 -23.24 -7.30 8.37
N LEU A 265 -23.73 -6.69 9.46
CA LEU A 265 -24.22 -7.44 10.62
C LEU A 265 -25.37 -8.39 10.24
N ARG A 266 -26.32 -7.93 9.42
CA ARG A 266 -27.41 -8.79 8.91
C ARG A 266 -26.89 -9.92 8.03
N SER A 267 -25.88 -9.67 7.21
CA SER A 267 -25.22 -10.69 6.40
C SER A 267 -24.55 -11.76 7.27
N LEU A 268 -23.87 -11.38 8.36
CA LEU A 268 -23.27 -12.32 9.32
C LEU A 268 -24.34 -13.19 10.02
N GLN A 269 -25.55 -12.66 10.20
CA GLN A 269 -26.70 -13.40 10.72
C GLN A 269 -27.39 -14.28 9.65
N ASN A 270 -26.82 -14.41 8.44
CA ASN A 270 -27.41 -15.06 7.28
C ASN A 270 -28.77 -14.47 6.83
N GLN A 271 -29.08 -13.24 7.23
CA GLN A 271 -30.29 -12.51 6.86
C GLN A 271 -30.04 -11.73 5.56
N PHE A 272 -29.66 -12.43 4.50
CA PHE A 272 -29.10 -11.82 3.30
C PHE A 272 -30.03 -10.83 2.57
N LEU A 273 -31.34 -11.09 2.54
CA LEU A 273 -32.30 -10.17 1.91
C LEU A 273 -32.55 -8.91 2.75
N ASP A 274 -32.47 -9.02 4.08
CA ASP A 274 -32.53 -7.83 4.96
C ASP A 274 -31.23 -7.01 4.79
N ALA A 275 -30.07 -7.68 4.78
CA ALA A 275 -28.78 -7.06 4.50
C ALA A 275 -28.78 -6.29 3.17
N GLU A 276 -29.32 -6.88 2.10
CA GLU A 276 -29.43 -6.22 0.79
C GLU A 276 -30.27 -4.94 0.85
N SER A 277 -31.31 -4.88 1.68
CA SER A 277 -32.11 -3.67 1.85
C SER A 277 -31.27 -2.52 2.40
N TYR A 278 -30.42 -2.79 3.40
CA TYR A 278 -29.47 -1.81 3.94
C TYR A 278 -28.34 -1.46 2.95
N TYR A 279 -27.79 -2.44 2.23
CA TYR A 279 -26.78 -2.19 1.20
C TYR A 279 -27.32 -1.31 0.05
N ALA A 280 -28.56 -1.55 -0.39
CA ALA A 280 -29.20 -0.75 -1.41
C ALA A 280 -29.45 0.69 -0.94
N LEU A 281 -29.85 0.87 0.31
CA LEU A 281 -29.99 2.20 0.92
C LEU A 281 -28.64 2.93 0.97
N ALA A 282 -27.60 2.28 1.47
CA ALA A 282 -26.24 2.83 1.48
C ALA A 282 -25.81 3.30 0.07
N ALA A 283 -26.03 2.46 -0.94
CA ALA A 283 -25.69 2.75 -2.34
C ALA A 283 -26.50 3.90 -2.97
N SER A 284 -27.67 4.21 -2.43
CA SER A 284 -28.47 5.37 -2.88
C SER A 284 -28.04 6.68 -2.23
N LEU A 285 -27.39 6.62 -1.06
CA LEU A 285 -26.91 7.78 -0.32
C LEU A 285 -25.53 8.25 -0.81
N ASP A 286 -24.67 7.31 -1.21
CA ASP A 286 -23.28 7.62 -1.57
C ASP A 286 -22.89 7.04 -2.93
N ALA A 287 -22.49 7.93 -3.86
CA ALA A 287 -21.99 7.56 -5.17
C ALA A 287 -20.53 7.02 -5.15
N GLN A 288 -19.82 7.19 -4.03
CA GLN A 288 -18.42 6.82 -3.83
C GLN A 288 -18.20 5.68 -2.84
N ILE A 289 -19.14 4.74 -2.74
CA ILE A 289 -18.95 3.53 -1.95
C ILE A 289 -17.65 2.80 -2.37
N PRO A 290 -16.78 2.45 -1.40
CA PRO A 290 -15.57 1.66 -1.66
C PRO A 290 -15.88 0.33 -2.37
N GLN A 291 -15.00 -0.09 -3.28
CA GLN A 291 -15.17 -1.35 -4.02
C GLN A 291 -15.28 -2.59 -3.12
N SER A 292 -14.71 -2.56 -1.90
CA SER A 292 -14.87 -3.62 -0.91
C SER A 292 -16.33 -3.81 -0.49
N TRP A 293 -17.05 -2.73 -0.24
CA TRP A 293 -18.48 -2.76 0.11
C TRP A 293 -19.36 -3.16 -1.08
N MET A 294 -18.99 -2.77 -2.30
CA MET A 294 -19.66 -3.26 -3.52
C MET A 294 -19.52 -4.78 -3.66
N LEU A 295 -18.32 -5.30 -3.42
CA LEU A 295 -18.02 -6.72 -3.41
C LEU A 295 -18.80 -7.46 -2.31
N GLU A 296 -18.83 -6.94 -1.09
CA GLU A 296 -19.61 -7.52 0.03
C GLU A 296 -21.10 -7.62 -0.30
N ARG A 297 -21.69 -6.55 -0.84
CA ARG A 297 -23.09 -6.56 -1.30
C ARG A 297 -23.35 -7.62 -2.36
N ALA A 298 -22.51 -7.70 -3.39
CA ALA A 298 -22.66 -8.69 -4.45
C ALA A 298 -22.54 -10.12 -3.92
N ASN A 299 -21.57 -10.39 -3.04
CA ASN A 299 -21.42 -11.69 -2.38
C ASN A 299 -22.60 -12.03 -1.46
N ASN A 300 -23.18 -11.05 -0.79
CA ASN A 300 -24.40 -11.23 0.00
C ASN A 300 -25.57 -11.71 -0.88
N LEU A 301 -25.71 -11.20 -2.11
CA LEU A 301 -26.70 -11.71 -3.07
C LEU A 301 -26.37 -13.12 -3.57
N VAL A 302 -25.09 -13.44 -3.78
CA VAL A 302 -24.67 -14.83 -4.09
C VAL A 302 -25.10 -15.77 -2.96
N ALA A 303 -24.87 -15.39 -1.70
CA ALA A 303 -25.29 -16.17 -0.53
C ALA A 303 -26.81 -16.29 -0.39
N ALA A 304 -27.56 -15.27 -0.84
CA ALA A 304 -29.02 -15.31 -0.93
C ALA A 304 -29.55 -16.22 -2.07
N GLY A 305 -28.68 -16.70 -2.97
CA GLY A 305 -29.07 -17.43 -4.19
C GLY A 305 -29.58 -16.53 -5.32
N GLU A 306 -29.50 -15.21 -5.16
CA GLU A 306 -29.93 -14.19 -6.14
C GLU A 306 -28.84 -13.96 -7.20
N LEU A 307 -28.43 -15.03 -7.88
CA LEU A 307 -27.23 -15.07 -8.73
C LEU A 307 -27.29 -14.07 -9.89
N ASP A 308 -28.45 -13.91 -10.54
CA ASP A 308 -28.60 -12.95 -11.66
C ASP A 308 -28.39 -11.50 -11.20
N ARG A 309 -28.94 -11.15 -10.03
CA ARG A 309 -28.76 -9.81 -9.44
C ARG A 309 -27.30 -9.62 -8.99
N ALA A 310 -26.69 -10.64 -8.41
CA ALA A 310 -25.28 -10.61 -8.02
C ALA A 310 -24.37 -10.38 -9.24
N LEU A 311 -24.59 -11.12 -10.34
CA LEU A 311 -23.84 -10.95 -11.60
C LEU A 311 -24.00 -9.54 -12.19
N GLY A 312 -25.19 -8.94 -12.08
CA GLY A 312 -25.42 -7.53 -12.41
C GLY A 312 -24.54 -6.59 -11.58
N LEU A 313 -24.53 -6.75 -10.25
CA LEU A 313 -23.70 -5.93 -9.36
C LEU A 313 -22.19 -6.12 -9.62
N PHE A 314 -21.75 -7.34 -9.93
CA PHE A 314 -20.36 -7.58 -10.32
C PHE A 314 -20.02 -6.86 -11.63
N ALA A 315 -20.91 -6.87 -12.62
CA ALA A 315 -20.70 -6.16 -13.87
C ALA A 315 -20.58 -4.65 -13.67
N ASP A 316 -21.48 -4.04 -12.88
CA ASP A 316 -21.44 -2.61 -12.55
C ASP A 316 -20.14 -2.24 -11.81
N MET A 317 -19.73 -3.07 -10.85
CA MET A 317 -18.48 -2.88 -10.11
C MET A 317 -17.26 -2.95 -11.01
N LEU A 318 -17.17 -3.96 -11.88
CA LEU A 318 -16.02 -4.17 -12.76
C LEU A 318 -16.00 -3.18 -13.92
N GLN A 319 -17.13 -2.59 -14.30
CA GLN A 319 -17.16 -1.43 -15.18
C GLN A 319 -16.48 -0.21 -14.54
N LYS A 320 -16.71 0.01 -13.24
CA LYS A 320 -16.09 1.11 -12.47
C LYS A 320 -14.63 0.82 -12.11
N TYR A 321 -14.30 -0.44 -11.84
CA TYR A 321 -12.98 -0.88 -11.38
C TYR A 321 -12.48 -2.08 -12.23
N PRO A 322 -12.03 -1.84 -13.46
CA PRO A 322 -11.70 -2.89 -14.43
C PRO A 322 -10.44 -3.71 -14.08
N SER A 323 -9.67 -3.30 -13.08
CA SER A 323 -8.48 -4.03 -12.60
C SER A 323 -8.71 -4.70 -11.23
N PHE A 324 -9.96 -4.77 -10.76
CA PHE A 324 -10.24 -5.29 -9.43
C PHE A 324 -10.29 -6.83 -9.40
N ALA A 325 -9.14 -7.46 -9.18
CA ALA A 325 -8.96 -8.90 -9.22
C ALA A 325 -9.93 -9.69 -8.33
N TYR A 326 -10.17 -9.23 -7.09
CA TYR A 326 -11.12 -9.85 -6.17
C TYR A 326 -12.57 -9.82 -6.69
N GLY A 327 -12.91 -8.78 -7.46
CA GLY A 327 -14.21 -8.68 -8.12
C GLY A 327 -14.39 -9.74 -9.20
N TYR A 328 -13.39 -9.91 -10.07
CA TYR A 328 -13.41 -10.98 -11.08
C TYR A 328 -13.45 -12.37 -10.45
N TYR A 329 -12.70 -12.58 -9.36
CA TYR A 329 -12.71 -13.85 -8.63
C TYR A 329 -14.09 -14.19 -8.06
N ALA A 330 -14.76 -13.23 -7.43
CA ALA A 330 -16.10 -13.43 -6.90
C ALA A 330 -17.15 -13.59 -8.01
N GLN A 331 -17.01 -12.85 -9.11
CA GLN A 331 -17.87 -13.02 -10.29
C GLN A 331 -17.69 -14.41 -10.92
N ALA A 332 -16.46 -14.93 -11.00
CA ALA A 332 -16.20 -16.28 -11.47
C ALA A 332 -16.93 -17.33 -10.63
N TRP A 333 -16.92 -17.16 -9.31
CA TRP A 333 -17.66 -18.04 -8.40
C TRP A 333 -19.18 -17.96 -8.63
N ALA A 334 -19.72 -16.75 -8.81
CA ALA A 334 -21.14 -16.57 -9.14
C ALA A 334 -21.53 -17.22 -10.48
N TYR A 335 -20.68 -17.09 -11.52
CA TYR A 335 -20.91 -17.76 -12.80
C TYR A 335 -20.91 -19.29 -12.66
N HIS A 336 -19.96 -19.83 -11.90
CA HIS A 336 -19.88 -21.26 -11.62
C HIS A 336 -21.16 -21.75 -10.92
N LEU A 337 -21.61 -21.07 -9.87
CA LEU A 337 -22.87 -21.40 -9.17
C LEU A 337 -24.10 -21.27 -10.08
N SER A 338 -24.06 -20.39 -11.08
CA SER A 338 -25.14 -20.22 -12.07
C SER A 338 -25.09 -21.24 -13.23
N GLY A 339 -24.17 -22.20 -13.20
CA GLY A 339 -24.01 -23.20 -14.26
C GLY A 339 -23.43 -22.64 -15.57
N GLN A 340 -22.62 -21.58 -15.49
CA GLN A 340 -21.95 -20.94 -16.64
C GLN A 340 -20.42 -21.13 -16.56
N PRO A 341 -19.90 -22.37 -16.67
CA PRO A 341 -18.51 -22.67 -16.35
C PRO A 341 -17.50 -22.01 -17.30
N ILE A 342 -17.84 -21.80 -18.58
CA ILE A 342 -16.97 -21.07 -19.52
C ILE A 342 -16.76 -19.62 -19.06
N LYS A 343 -17.83 -18.89 -18.72
CA LYS A 343 -17.73 -17.51 -18.21
C LYS A 343 -17.03 -17.44 -16.86
N ALA A 344 -17.25 -18.46 -16.01
CA ALA A 344 -16.56 -18.59 -14.74
C ALA A 344 -15.04 -18.71 -14.96
N LEU A 345 -14.62 -19.52 -15.93
CA LEU A 345 -13.21 -19.70 -16.28
C LEU A 345 -12.58 -18.40 -16.79
N GLU A 346 -13.24 -17.70 -17.71
CA GLU A 346 -12.75 -16.41 -18.24
C GLU A 346 -12.55 -15.35 -17.14
N ALA A 347 -13.52 -15.23 -16.23
CA ALA A 347 -13.42 -14.32 -15.09
C ALA A 347 -12.31 -14.75 -14.11
N MET A 348 -12.16 -16.05 -13.86
CA MET A 348 -11.10 -16.59 -12.99
C MET A 348 -9.71 -16.34 -13.58
N GLU A 349 -9.52 -16.57 -14.88
CA GLU A 349 -8.28 -16.29 -15.59
C GLU A 349 -7.91 -14.79 -15.49
N THR A 350 -8.91 -13.92 -15.65
CA THR A 350 -8.72 -12.47 -15.50
C THR A 350 -8.29 -12.10 -14.07
N ALA A 351 -8.93 -12.68 -13.05
CA ALA A 351 -8.58 -12.44 -11.65
C ALA A 351 -7.12 -12.83 -11.36
N LEU A 352 -6.70 -14.00 -11.83
CA LEU A 352 -5.37 -14.56 -11.55
C LEU A 352 -4.21 -13.82 -12.24
N GLN A 353 -4.48 -12.93 -13.20
CA GLN A 353 -3.42 -12.12 -13.84
C GLN A 353 -2.75 -11.14 -12.87
N THR A 354 -3.49 -10.61 -11.91
CA THR A 354 -3.02 -9.54 -11.00
C THR A 354 -3.20 -9.86 -9.52
N MET A 355 -3.91 -10.95 -9.20
CA MET A 355 -4.10 -11.40 -7.83
C MET A 355 -2.82 -12.01 -7.26
N ASN A 356 -2.52 -11.69 -5.99
CA ASN A 356 -1.57 -12.47 -5.20
C ASN A 356 -2.20 -13.83 -4.82
N ALA A 357 -2.26 -14.73 -5.79
CA ALA A 357 -2.98 -15.99 -5.68
C ALA A 357 -2.30 -16.94 -4.69
N LYS A 358 -3.10 -17.47 -3.76
CA LYS A 358 -2.76 -18.60 -2.88
C LYS A 358 -3.15 -19.93 -3.51
N GLN A 359 -2.61 -21.02 -2.99
CA GLN A 359 -2.91 -22.39 -3.45
C GLN A 359 -4.40 -22.66 -3.70
N TRP A 360 -5.27 -22.28 -2.76
CA TRP A 360 -6.72 -22.52 -2.86
C TRP A 360 -7.40 -21.76 -4.01
N HIS A 361 -6.81 -20.66 -4.50
CA HIS A 361 -7.33 -19.96 -5.69
C HIS A 361 -7.09 -20.79 -6.95
N TYR A 362 -5.90 -21.37 -7.09
CA TYR A 362 -5.57 -22.25 -8.21
C TYR A 362 -6.35 -23.56 -8.16
N LEU A 363 -6.56 -24.13 -6.96
CA LEU A 363 -7.45 -25.28 -6.79
C LEU A 363 -8.88 -24.97 -7.27
N ARG A 364 -9.44 -23.79 -6.92
CA ARG A 364 -10.77 -23.40 -7.40
C ARG A 364 -10.78 -23.17 -8.92
N ALA A 365 -9.74 -22.56 -9.48
CA ALA A 365 -9.62 -22.36 -10.92
C ALA A 365 -9.57 -23.68 -11.69
N GLY A 366 -8.85 -24.67 -11.16
CA GLY A 366 -8.82 -26.02 -11.74
C GLY A 366 -10.20 -26.68 -11.78
N ARG A 367 -11.00 -26.54 -10.72
CA ARG A 367 -12.39 -27.08 -10.69
C ARG A 367 -13.29 -26.43 -11.71
N ILE A 368 -13.22 -25.10 -11.79
CA ILE A 368 -13.99 -24.32 -12.78
C ILE A 368 -13.58 -24.74 -14.20
N ALA A 369 -12.28 -24.96 -14.44
CA ALA A 369 -11.79 -25.45 -15.73
C ALA A 369 -12.24 -26.89 -16.04
N GLU A 370 -12.27 -27.80 -15.04
CA GLU A 370 -12.83 -29.15 -15.23
C GLU A 370 -14.29 -29.11 -15.66
N GLU A 371 -15.12 -28.30 -14.99
CA GLU A 371 -16.54 -28.14 -15.31
C GLU A 371 -16.77 -27.43 -16.64
N ALA A 372 -15.81 -26.60 -17.06
CA ALA A 372 -15.78 -26.00 -18.38
C ALA A 372 -15.41 -27.01 -19.48
N GLY A 373 -14.93 -28.21 -19.12
CA GLY A 373 -14.40 -29.21 -20.06
C GLY A 373 -12.98 -28.89 -20.57
N GLU A 374 -12.31 -27.90 -19.97
CA GLU A 374 -10.98 -27.42 -20.36
C GLU A 374 -9.91 -28.16 -19.55
N HIS A 375 -9.76 -29.47 -19.82
CA HIS A 375 -8.95 -30.38 -19.03
C HIS A 375 -7.45 -30.01 -19.00
N GLU A 376 -6.88 -29.47 -20.08
CA GLU A 376 -5.49 -29.01 -20.09
C GLU A 376 -5.30 -27.80 -19.15
N LYS A 377 -6.25 -26.85 -19.17
CA LYS A 377 -6.21 -25.69 -18.26
C LYS A 377 -6.41 -26.13 -16.81
N ALA A 378 -7.31 -27.07 -16.56
CA ALA A 378 -7.53 -27.63 -15.23
C ALA A 378 -6.24 -28.24 -14.67
N THR A 379 -5.55 -29.05 -15.47
CA THR A 379 -4.25 -29.65 -15.12
C THR A 379 -3.23 -28.56 -14.78
N ALA A 380 -3.08 -27.55 -15.64
CA ALA A 380 -2.13 -26.45 -15.40
C ALA A 380 -2.43 -25.66 -14.11
N PHE A 381 -3.71 -25.43 -13.78
CA PHE A 381 -4.07 -24.79 -12.52
C PHE A 381 -3.78 -25.68 -11.32
N TYR A 382 -4.08 -26.97 -11.38
CA TYR A 382 -3.77 -27.89 -10.29
C TYR A 382 -2.26 -28.06 -10.08
N GLU A 383 -1.45 -28.11 -11.13
CA GLU A 383 0.01 -28.11 -11.02
C GLU A 383 0.53 -26.83 -10.33
N LYS A 384 -0.04 -25.66 -10.64
CA LYS A 384 0.26 -24.41 -9.92
C LYS A 384 -0.17 -24.45 -8.45
N ALA A 385 -1.28 -25.10 -8.13
CA ALA A 385 -1.70 -25.29 -6.75
C ALA A 385 -0.71 -26.21 -6.00
N LEU A 386 -0.27 -27.30 -6.63
CA LEU A 386 0.66 -28.28 -6.08
C LEU A 386 2.08 -27.72 -5.91
N SER A 387 2.51 -26.79 -6.77
CA SER A 387 3.81 -26.14 -6.60
C SER A 387 3.89 -25.22 -5.38
N ILE A 388 2.73 -24.75 -4.88
CA ILE A 388 2.63 -23.96 -3.65
C ILE A 388 2.52 -24.87 -2.42
N ASP A 389 1.74 -25.94 -2.50
CA ASP A 389 1.59 -26.96 -1.45
C ASP A 389 1.66 -28.38 -2.06
N PRO A 390 2.84 -28.99 -2.08
CA PRO A 390 3.04 -30.31 -2.69
C PRO A 390 2.29 -31.46 -2.01
N GLU A 391 1.91 -31.29 -0.74
CA GLU A 391 1.26 -32.34 0.07
C GLU A 391 -0.27 -32.24 0.04
N ASN A 392 -0.83 -31.34 -0.78
CA ASN A 392 -2.27 -31.14 -0.86
C ASN A 392 -2.97 -32.34 -1.52
N SER A 393 -3.51 -33.25 -0.71
CA SER A 393 -4.17 -34.47 -1.17
C SER A 393 -5.38 -34.22 -2.08
N GLU A 394 -6.07 -33.09 -1.90
CA GLU A 394 -7.21 -32.69 -2.73
C GLU A 394 -6.77 -32.30 -4.15
N VAL A 395 -5.66 -31.56 -4.28
CA VAL A 395 -5.08 -31.23 -5.59
C VAL A 395 -4.57 -32.49 -6.29
N GLN A 396 -3.89 -33.38 -5.57
CA GLN A 396 -3.38 -34.64 -6.14
C GLN A 396 -4.53 -35.52 -6.67
N ALA A 397 -5.61 -35.67 -5.91
CA ALA A 397 -6.80 -36.40 -6.33
C ALA A 397 -7.48 -35.75 -7.55
N ALA A 398 -7.50 -34.40 -7.61
CA ALA A 398 -8.04 -33.69 -8.76
C ALA A 398 -7.22 -33.91 -10.04
N LEU A 399 -5.88 -33.88 -9.96
CA LEU A 399 -5.00 -34.19 -11.09
C LEU A 399 -5.21 -35.61 -11.61
N GLN A 400 -5.30 -36.60 -10.72
CA GLN A 400 -5.57 -37.98 -11.11
C GLN A 400 -6.91 -38.09 -11.84
N ARG A 401 -7.96 -37.47 -11.30
CA ARG A 401 -9.30 -37.46 -11.92
C ARG A 401 -9.28 -36.82 -13.32
N VAL A 402 -8.57 -35.71 -13.50
CA VAL A 402 -8.48 -35.06 -14.82
C VAL A 402 -7.71 -35.94 -15.82
N ALA A 403 -6.62 -36.57 -15.38
CA ALA A 403 -5.84 -37.48 -16.22
C ALA A 403 -6.65 -38.71 -16.68
N GLU A 404 -7.51 -39.25 -15.81
CA GLU A 404 -8.39 -40.38 -16.14
C GLU A 404 -9.53 -40.01 -17.11
N ASN A 405 -9.94 -38.74 -17.13
CA ASN A 405 -11.03 -38.23 -17.98
C ASN A 405 -10.55 -37.60 -19.29
N THR A 406 -9.24 -37.53 -19.53
CA THR A 406 -8.68 -37.02 -20.79
C THR A 406 -8.51 -38.21 -21.77
N PRO A 407 -9.14 -38.18 -22.96
CA PRO A 407 -9.20 -39.33 -23.88
C PRO A 407 -7.88 -39.73 -24.55
#